data_AF-A0A936BK88-F1
#
_entry.id   AF-A0A936BK88-F1
#
_cell.length_a   1.000
_cell.length_b   1.000
_cell.length_c   1.000
_cell.angle_alpha   90.00
_cell.angle_beta   90.00
_cell.angle_gamma   90.00
#
_symmetry.space_group_name_H-M   'P 1'
#
loop_
_entity.id
_entity.type
_entity.pdbx_description
1 polymer ?
#
loop_
_entity_poly.entity_id
_entity_poly.type
_entity_poly.pdbx_seq_one_letter_code
_entity_poly.pdbx_strand_id
1 'polypeptide(L)'
;MKIKIYLFLTIIFLYSALLFGQKNIGFEFDYAKFKYDENNSYFEIYYSIAQKTFSVSKTDSGNFISAGIKILLVNDQNEKVINENYNMKTKADTASLKFQSEDLVGMLSYKVPFGKYDFKIEVIDNYNKNNSKSISEKIDFTSVNKIQISDIQLCSNIIREDANPNSIYFKNSLETIPNPQGIYGVNSPVMFYYLEVYNNLNPLPSNLKLKRVIYKNETIKFSDEENLNFSNNALVKAGFIKISKFSSGTYTLSINIVDSQNKLLANSSKKFYVFNPNVKEEENNAIANLGGNEFDLMDEEECDYTFDVSRFIAAKPEIDLYENLTQLEAKRKFLSDFWRKRDSDQNTVSNEYKIKYFERLDFANSNFGNKFKDGYKTDRGRVILLYGQPDRIDKFENESTIKPYEIWYYDTIEGGVQFIFGDTMGISDLELLHSTKIGEIRNESWGDRISIYDTNQ
;
A
#
# COMPACT_ATOMS: atom_id res chain seq x y z
N MET A 1 30.98 -62.94 -28.65
CA MET A 1 30.58 -61.76 -27.85
C MET A 1 31.11 -60.50 -28.53
N LYS A 2 30.28 -59.79 -29.29
CA LYS A 2 30.64 -58.52 -29.95
C LYS A 2 29.50 -57.52 -29.68
N ILE A 3 29.80 -56.49 -28.89
CA ILE A 3 28.87 -55.42 -28.53
C ILE A 3 28.79 -54.46 -29.72
N LYS A 4 27.59 -54.27 -30.27
CA LYS A 4 27.29 -53.19 -31.24
C LYS A 4 26.86 -51.95 -30.44
N ILE A 5 27.65 -50.89 -30.56
CA ILE A 5 27.30 -49.55 -30.06
C ILE A 5 26.48 -48.86 -31.16
N TYR A 6 25.24 -48.48 -30.84
CA TYR A 6 24.44 -47.60 -31.69
C TYR A 6 24.67 -46.16 -31.23
N LEU A 7 25.22 -45.34 -32.13
CA LEU A 7 25.38 -43.90 -31.95
C LEU A 7 24.07 -43.23 -32.41
N PHE A 8 23.28 -42.72 -31.46
CA PHE A 8 22.04 -41.99 -31.77
C PHE A 8 22.41 -40.51 -31.96
N LEU A 9 22.38 -40.04 -33.21
CA LEU A 9 22.61 -38.63 -33.56
C LEU A 9 21.32 -37.85 -33.29
N THR A 10 21.25 -37.13 -32.17
CA THR A 10 20.16 -36.19 -31.88
C THR A 10 20.40 -34.90 -32.67
N ILE A 11 19.65 -34.71 -33.75
CA ILE A 11 19.55 -33.44 -34.48
C ILE A 11 18.80 -32.45 -33.58
N ILE A 12 19.52 -31.49 -33.01
CA ILE A 12 18.97 -30.34 -32.31
C ILE A 12 18.52 -29.33 -33.36
N PHE A 13 17.22 -29.23 -33.61
CA PHE A 13 16.63 -28.09 -34.32
C PHE A 13 16.78 -26.85 -33.43
N LEU A 14 17.78 -26.02 -33.72
CA LEU A 14 17.84 -24.64 -33.22
C LEU A 14 16.66 -23.87 -33.85
N TYR A 15 15.55 -23.79 -33.11
CA TYR A 15 14.58 -22.72 -33.33
C TYR A 15 15.28 -21.40 -32.99
N SER A 16 15.74 -20.68 -34.02
CA SER A 16 16.01 -19.27 -33.89
C SER A 16 14.66 -18.60 -33.59
N ALA A 17 14.37 -18.40 -32.30
CA ALA A 17 13.32 -17.47 -31.90
C ALA A 17 13.74 -16.11 -32.45
N LEU A 18 13.11 -15.71 -33.56
CA LEU A 18 13.03 -14.31 -33.95
C LEU A 18 12.34 -13.62 -32.78
N LEU A 19 13.14 -12.98 -31.92
CA LEU A 19 12.66 -11.98 -30.98
C LEU A 19 12.17 -10.80 -31.83
N PHE A 20 10.96 -10.93 -32.37
CA PHE A 20 10.17 -9.77 -32.72
C PHE A 20 9.95 -9.05 -31.41
N GLY A 21 10.66 -7.94 -31.20
CA GLY A 21 10.37 -7.04 -30.09
C GLY A 21 8.90 -6.67 -30.18
N GLN A 22 8.08 -7.22 -29.29
CA GLN A 22 6.68 -6.86 -29.18
C GLN A 22 6.68 -5.38 -28.80
N LYS A 23 6.33 -4.51 -29.76
CA LYS A 23 6.04 -3.12 -29.43
C LYS A 23 4.81 -3.15 -28.55
N ASN A 24 4.99 -3.05 -27.24
CA ASN A 24 3.87 -2.92 -26.33
C ASN A 24 3.17 -1.58 -26.59
N ILE A 25 1.83 -1.58 -26.61
CA ILE A 25 1.06 -0.34 -26.60
C ILE A 25 1.54 0.53 -25.44
N GLY A 26 1.96 1.76 -25.74
CA GLY A 26 2.13 2.81 -24.75
C GLY A 26 0.75 3.32 -24.36
N PHE A 27 0.19 2.73 -23.32
CA PHE A 27 -1.10 3.10 -22.76
C PHE A 27 -0.97 3.12 -21.25
N GLU A 28 -1.24 4.27 -20.64
CA GLU A 28 -1.34 4.41 -19.19
C GLU A 28 -2.71 4.97 -18.85
N PHE A 29 -3.21 4.63 -17.67
CA PHE A 29 -4.50 5.12 -17.19
C PHE A 29 -4.40 5.44 -15.71
N ASP A 30 -5.32 6.30 -15.28
CA ASP A 30 -5.57 6.59 -13.89
C ASP A 30 -7.08 6.81 -13.70
N TYR A 31 -7.55 6.88 -12.47
CA TYR A 31 -8.94 7.23 -12.17
C TYR A 31 -9.09 8.02 -10.88
N ALA A 32 -10.25 8.65 -10.76
CA ALA A 32 -10.71 9.25 -9.53
C ALA A 32 -12.22 9.04 -9.32
N LYS A 33 -12.58 8.76 -8.08
CA LYS A 33 -13.95 8.62 -7.60
C LYS A 33 -14.38 9.90 -6.88
N PHE A 34 -15.47 10.49 -7.33
CA PHE A 34 -16.13 11.63 -6.72
C PHE A 34 -17.54 11.23 -6.25
N LYS A 35 -18.14 12.00 -5.34
CA LYS A 35 -19.53 11.81 -4.94
C LYS A 35 -20.43 12.36 -6.06
N TYR A 36 -21.45 11.60 -6.47
CA TYR A 36 -22.46 12.07 -7.40
C TYR A 36 -23.76 12.40 -6.68
N ASP A 37 -24.35 11.41 -6.01
CA ASP A 37 -25.56 11.55 -5.20
C ASP A 37 -25.49 10.63 -3.96
N GLU A 38 -26.62 10.38 -3.29
CA GLU A 38 -26.69 9.55 -2.08
C GLU A 38 -26.44 8.06 -2.32
N ASN A 39 -26.55 7.59 -3.57
CA ASN A 39 -26.46 6.17 -3.92
C ASN A 39 -25.38 5.89 -4.97
N ASN A 40 -24.78 6.93 -5.56
CA ASN A 40 -23.88 6.81 -6.70
C ASN A 40 -22.63 7.65 -6.54
N SER A 41 -21.52 7.10 -7.05
CA SER A 41 -20.27 7.80 -7.30
C SER A 41 -20.20 8.27 -8.75
N TYR A 42 -19.49 9.38 -8.95
CA TYR A 42 -19.04 9.83 -10.26
C TYR A 42 -17.63 9.29 -10.49
N PHE A 43 -17.49 8.37 -11.44
CA PHE A 43 -16.25 7.67 -11.73
C PHE A 43 -15.60 8.26 -12.97
N GLU A 44 -14.46 8.92 -12.81
CA GLU A 44 -13.68 9.46 -13.92
C GLU A 44 -12.47 8.56 -14.20
N ILE A 45 -12.28 8.20 -15.47
CA ILE A 45 -11.14 7.43 -15.97
C ILE A 45 -10.35 8.35 -16.89
N TYR A 46 -9.07 8.50 -16.61
CA TYR A 46 -8.11 9.26 -17.41
C TYR A 46 -7.19 8.30 -18.12
N TYR A 47 -6.86 8.57 -19.38
CA TYR A 47 -5.94 7.73 -20.12
C TYR A 47 -4.99 8.52 -21.01
N SER A 48 -3.81 7.97 -21.27
CA SER A 48 -2.82 8.50 -22.19
C SER A 48 -2.38 7.42 -23.18
N ILE A 49 -2.37 7.76 -24.47
CA ILE A 49 -1.95 6.89 -25.56
C ILE A 49 -0.71 7.47 -26.25
N ALA A 50 0.41 6.76 -26.19
CA ALA A 50 1.62 7.10 -26.90
C ALA A 50 1.48 6.78 -28.40
N GLN A 51 1.24 7.80 -29.20
CA GLN A 51 0.87 7.67 -30.61
C GLN A 51 1.85 6.81 -31.43
N LYS A 52 3.15 6.96 -31.18
CA LYS A 52 4.22 6.22 -31.88
C LYS A 52 4.20 4.70 -31.70
N THR A 53 3.48 4.19 -30.69
CA THR A 53 3.37 2.75 -30.44
C THR A 53 2.25 2.09 -31.25
N PHE A 54 1.42 2.89 -31.93
CA PHE A 54 0.33 2.41 -32.77
C PHE A 54 0.76 2.24 -34.22
N SER A 55 0.11 1.30 -34.90
CA SER A 55 0.26 1.05 -36.32
C SER A 55 -0.39 2.16 -37.12
N VAL A 56 0.33 2.64 -38.14
CA VAL A 56 -0.13 3.73 -38.99
C VAL A 56 -0.77 3.16 -40.25
N SER A 57 -2.04 3.44 -40.47
CA SER A 57 -2.72 3.20 -41.74
C SER A 57 -2.45 4.35 -42.70
N LYS A 58 -1.88 4.05 -43.86
CA LYS A 58 -1.61 5.02 -44.94
C LYS A 58 -2.75 4.98 -45.95
N THR A 59 -3.36 6.12 -46.21
CA THR A 59 -4.45 6.28 -47.18
C THR A 59 -4.24 7.54 -48.02
N ASP A 60 -5.00 7.67 -49.12
CA ASP A 60 -4.94 8.85 -49.99
C ASP A 60 -5.30 10.17 -49.26
N SER A 61 -6.09 10.09 -48.19
CA SER A 61 -6.49 11.24 -47.36
C SER A 61 -5.52 11.54 -46.20
N GLY A 62 -4.42 10.78 -46.11
CA GLY A 62 -3.39 10.93 -45.10
C GLY A 62 -3.13 9.65 -44.29
N ASN A 63 -2.28 9.81 -43.29
CA ASN A 63 -1.90 8.76 -42.36
C ASN A 63 -2.74 8.84 -41.09
N PHE A 64 -3.13 7.69 -40.52
CA PHE A 64 -3.97 7.62 -39.33
C PHE A 64 -3.50 6.55 -38.36
N ILE A 65 -3.69 6.80 -37.06
CA ILE A 65 -3.71 5.76 -36.03
C ILE A 65 -5.14 5.58 -35.52
N SER A 66 -5.45 4.40 -34.99
CA SER A 66 -6.77 4.09 -34.45
C SER A 66 -6.66 3.19 -33.24
N ALA A 67 -7.33 3.58 -32.14
CA ALA A 67 -7.36 2.84 -30.88
C ALA A 67 -8.79 2.46 -30.53
N GLY A 68 -9.01 1.19 -30.22
CA GLY A 68 -10.22 0.72 -29.55
C GLY A 68 -9.98 0.70 -28.04
N ILE A 69 -10.84 1.36 -27.27
CA ILE A 69 -10.78 1.39 -25.80
C ILE A 69 -12.04 0.71 -25.29
N LYS A 70 -11.88 -0.40 -24.58
CA LYS A 70 -12.96 -1.17 -23.99
C LYS A 70 -12.93 -1.01 -22.47
N ILE A 71 -14.07 -0.66 -21.90
CA ILE A 71 -14.23 -0.51 -20.45
C ILE A 71 -15.30 -1.46 -19.98
N LEU A 72 -14.96 -2.23 -18.95
CA LEU A 72 -15.83 -3.20 -18.33
C LEU A 72 -15.79 -3.00 -16.82
N LEU A 73 -16.96 -2.86 -16.20
CA LEU A 73 -17.12 -2.83 -14.74
C LEU A 73 -18.18 -3.86 -14.37
N VAL A 74 -17.82 -4.82 -13.53
CA VAL A 74 -18.67 -5.97 -13.18
C VAL A 74 -18.87 -6.02 -11.67
N ASN A 75 -20.10 -6.18 -11.20
CA ASN A 75 -20.38 -6.35 -9.77
C ASN A 75 -20.16 -7.80 -9.32
N ASP A 76 -20.30 -8.05 -8.01
CA ASP A 76 -20.22 -9.38 -7.39
C ASP A 76 -21.26 -10.39 -7.90
N GLN A 77 -22.36 -9.91 -8.47
CA GLN A 77 -23.42 -10.71 -9.11
C GLN A 77 -23.13 -11.02 -10.58
N ASN A 78 -21.94 -10.69 -11.09
CA ASN A 78 -21.55 -10.79 -12.50
C ASN A 78 -22.35 -9.90 -13.48
N GLU A 79 -23.05 -8.89 -12.97
CA GLU A 79 -23.73 -7.89 -13.78
C GLU A 79 -22.71 -6.88 -14.33
N LYS A 80 -22.78 -6.61 -15.63
CA LYS A 80 -21.92 -5.63 -16.31
C LYS A 80 -22.52 -4.23 -16.18
N VAL A 81 -22.15 -3.52 -15.13
CA VAL A 81 -22.60 -2.15 -14.87
C VAL A 81 -22.02 -1.15 -15.88
N ILE A 82 -20.83 -1.41 -16.40
CA ILE A 82 -20.26 -0.70 -17.56
C ILE A 82 -19.76 -1.76 -18.55
N ASN A 83 -20.07 -1.60 -19.84
CA ASN A 83 -19.55 -2.44 -20.92
C ASN A 83 -19.52 -1.64 -22.23
N GLU A 84 -18.60 -0.69 -22.30
CA GLU A 84 -18.52 0.30 -23.37
C GLU A 84 -17.30 0.06 -24.27
N ASN A 85 -17.44 0.44 -25.55
CA ASN A 85 -16.35 0.39 -26.53
C ASN A 85 -16.24 1.73 -27.25
N TYR A 86 -15.11 2.40 -27.08
CA TYR A 86 -14.78 3.65 -27.75
C TYR A 86 -13.79 3.39 -28.88
N ASN A 87 -13.95 4.13 -29.97
CA ASN A 87 -12.99 4.11 -31.06
C ASN A 87 -12.47 5.52 -31.27
N MET A 88 -11.17 5.70 -31.07
CA MET A 88 -10.46 6.92 -31.40
C MET A 88 -9.75 6.73 -32.73
N LYS A 89 -9.89 7.68 -33.65
CA LYS A 89 -9.10 7.76 -34.88
C LYS A 89 -8.56 9.17 -35.02
N THR A 90 -7.25 9.31 -35.19
CA THR A 90 -6.61 10.61 -35.39
C THR A 90 -5.59 10.57 -36.52
N LYS A 91 -5.33 11.75 -37.11
CA LYS A 91 -4.28 11.91 -38.13
C LYS A 91 -2.91 11.70 -37.49
N ALA A 92 -2.07 10.94 -38.19
CA ALA A 92 -0.73 10.56 -37.75
C ALA A 92 0.32 11.28 -38.61
N ASP A 93 0.71 12.48 -38.22
CA ASP A 93 1.84 13.16 -38.85
C ASP A 93 3.15 12.56 -38.33
N THR A 94 3.55 11.43 -38.91
CA THR A 94 4.69 10.61 -38.48
C THR A 94 6.03 11.33 -38.49
N ALA A 95 6.15 12.42 -39.25
CA ALA A 95 7.35 13.24 -39.33
C ALA A 95 7.41 14.32 -38.24
N SER A 96 6.27 14.67 -37.63
CA SER A 96 6.22 15.69 -36.59
C SER A 96 6.81 15.19 -35.26
N LEU A 97 7.53 16.07 -34.57
CA LEU A 97 7.97 15.82 -33.19
C LEU A 97 6.78 15.52 -32.28
N LYS A 98 5.67 16.26 -32.46
CA LYS A 98 4.41 16.07 -31.74
C LYS A 98 3.93 14.61 -31.77
N PHE A 99 3.91 13.98 -32.94
CA PHE A 99 3.52 12.56 -33.04
C PHE A 99 4.50 11.62 -32.33
N GLN A 100 5.78 11.97 -32.28
CA GLN A 100 6.83 11.14 -31.68
C GLN A 100 6.94 11.28 -30.16
N SER A 101 6.51 12.42 -29.59
CA SER A 101 6.73 12.76 -28.18
C SER A 101 5.48 13.08 -27.37
N GLU A 102 4.35 13.44 -28.00
CA GLU A 102 3.12 13.77 -27.27
C GLU A 102 2.14 12.60 -27.27
N ASP A 103 1.62 12.32 -26.06
CA ASP A 103 0.57 11.36 -25.85
C ASP A 103 -0.80 12.00 -26.11
N LEU A 104 -1.75 11.19 -26.60
CA LEU A 104 -3.16 11.57 -26.66
C LEU A 104 -3.77 11.29 -25.31
N VAL A 105 -4.17 12.35 -24.62
CA VAL A 105 -4.81 12.27 -23.30
C VAL A 105 -6.33 12.34 -23.48
N GLY A 106 -7.07 11.53 -22.75
CA GLY A 106 -8.53 11.54 -22.75
C GLY A 106 -9.13 11.28 -21.38
N MET A 107 -10.43 11.54 -21.28
CA MET A 107 -11.22 11.34 -20.07
C MET A 107 -12.56 10.70 -20.44
N LEU A 108 -13.00 9.76 -19.61
CA LEU A 108 -14.32 9.13 -19.68
C LEU A 108 -14.94 9.20 -18.28
N SER A 109 -16.25 9.35 -18.19
CA SER A 109 -16.93 9.52 -16.92
C SER A 109 -18.23 8.73 -16.85
N TYR A 110 -18.50 8.12 -15.71
CA TYR A 110 -19.67 7.27 -15.48
C TYR A 110 -20.34 7.58 -14.15
N LYS A 111 -21.66 7.46 -14.11
CA LYS A 111 -22.41 7.35 -12.86
C LYS A 111 -22.43 5.88 -12.46
N VAL A 112 -21.88 5.56 -11.28
CA VAL A 112 -21.74 4.18 -10.79
C VAL A 112 -22.40 4.05 -9.42
N PRO A 113 -23.32 3.08 -9.22
CA PRO A 113 -23.87 2.80 -7.90
C PRO A 113 -22.78 2.42 -6.88
N PHE A 114 -23.04 2.66 -5.59
CA PHE A 114 -22.14 2.18 -4.55
C PHE A 114 -22.08 0.65 -4.50
N GLY A 115 -20.89 0.11 -4.31
CA GLY A 115 -20.61 -1.31 -4.36
C GLY A 115 -19.14 -1.62 -4.69
N LYS A 116 -18.82 -2.91 -4.69
CA LYS A 116 -17.51 -3.44 -5.06
C LYS A 116 -17.57 -4.03 -6.46
N TYR A 117 -16.57 -3.73 -7.26
CA TYR A 117 -16.55 -4.09 -8.68
C TYR A 117 -15.18 -4.58 -9.14
N ASP A 118 -15.21 -5.52 -10.08
CA ASP A 118 -14.06 -5.84 -10.92
C ASP A 118 -14.06 -4.90 -12.13
N PHE A 119 -13.06 -4.01 -12.19
CA PHE A 119 -12.83 -3.09 -13.28
C PHE A 119 -11.80 -3.64 -14.26
N LYS A 120 -12.04 -3.47 -15.56
CA LYS A 120 -11.11 -3.80 -16.62
C LYS A 120 -11.14 -2.73 -17.70
N ILE A 121 -9.96 -2.26 -18.08
CA ILE A 121 -9.74 -1.42 -19.25
C ILE A 121 -8.80 -2.12 -20.23
N GLU A 122 -9.18 -2.13 -21.50
CA GLU A 122 -8.43 -2.75 -22.57
C GLU A 122 -8.27 -1.77 -23.73
N VAL A 123 -7.05 -1.62 -24.22
CA VAL A 123 -6.76 -0.84 -25.42
C VAL A 123 -6.18 -1.75 -26.49
N ILE A 124 -6.70 -1.61 -27.70
CA ILE A 124 -6.29 -2.36 -28.88
C ILE A 124 -5.96 -1.41 -30.03
N ASP A 125 -4.88 -1.70 -30.74
CA ASP A 125 -4.58 -1.06 -32.01
C ASP A 125 -5.52 -1.63 -33.08
N ASN A 126 -6.42 -0.80 -33.59
CA ASN A 126 -7.43 -1.23 -34.55
C ASN A 126 -6.83 -1.64 -35.91
N TYR A 127 -5.59 -1.23 -36.20
CA TYR A 127 -4.87 -1.63 -37.41
C TYR A 127 -3.91 -2.81 -37.17
N ASN A 128 -3.69 -3.20 -35.92
CA ASN A 128 -2.93 -4.40 -35.55
C ASN A 128 -3.48 -4.99 -34.25
N LYS A 129 -4.47 -5.89 -34.36
CA LYS A 129 -5.18 -6.45 -33.21
C LYS A 129 -4.30 -7.27 -32.23
N ASN A 130 -3.11 -7.69 -32.66
CA ASN A 130 -2.15 -8.37 -31.79
C ASN A 130 -1.40 -7.40 -30.85
N ASN A 131 -1.49 -6.10 -31.12
CA ASN A 131 -0.98 -5.05 -30.28
C ASN A 131 -2.11 -4.55 -29.37
N SER A 132 -2.15 -5.03 -28.13
CA SER A 132 -3.14 -4.64 -27.13
C SER A 132 -2.51 -4.60 -25.73
N LYS A 133 -3.13 -3.84 -24.82
CA LYS A 133 -2.80 -3.80 -23.39
C LYS A 133 -4.10 -3.87 -22.60
N SER A 134 -4.14 -4.69 -21.56
CA SER A 134 -5.30 -4.82 -20.67
C SER A 134 -4.84 -4.68 -19.23
N ILE A 135 -5.62 -3.96 -18.44
CA ILE A 135 -5.38 -3.73 -17.02
C ILE A 135 -6.67 -4.01 -16.26
N SER A 136 -6.56 -4.63 -15.09
CA SER A 136 -7.70 -4.96 -14.24
C SER A 136 -7.42 -4.53 -12.80
N GLU A 137 -8.45 -3.99 -12.14
CA GLU A 137 -8.41 -3.57 -10.74
C GLU A 137 -9.70 -3.92 -10.01
N LYS A 138 -9.63 -4.03 -8.69
CA LYS A 138 -10.83 -4.07 -7.84
C LYS A 138 -11.10 -2.67 -7.32
N ILE A 139 -12.31 -2.16 -7.57
CA ILE A 139 -12.70 -0.80 -7.19
C ILE A 139 -13.87 -0.87 -6.22
N ASP A 140 -13.77 -0.12 -5.12
CA ASP A 140 -14.81 0.01 -4.13
C ASP A 140 -15.39 1.43 -4.16
N PHE A 141 -16.68 1.54 -4.42
CA PHE A 141 -17.44 2.78 -4.39
C PHE A 141 -18.28 2.80 -3.11
N THR A 142 -17.85 3.55 -2.11
CA THR A 142 -18.56 3.65 -0.83
C THR A 142 -18.80 5.10 -0.43
N SER A 143 -19.95 5.31 0.21
CA SER A 143 -20.23 6.54 0.95
C SER A 143 -20.42 6.18 2.42
N VAL A 144 -19.92 7.04 3.30
CA VAL A 144 -19.98 6.86 4.75
C VAL A 144 -20.45 8.14 5.38
N ASN A 145 -21.20 8.02 6.47
CA ASN A 145 -21.75 9.16 7.21
C ASN A 145 -20.67 9.85 8.08
N LYS A 146 -19.62 10.35 7.43
CA LYS A 146 -18.52 11.13 8.00
C LYS A 146 -17.99 12.12 6.98
N ILE A 147 -17.02 12.94 7.37
CA ILE A 147 -16.24 13.72 6.40
C ILE A 147 -15.53 12.75 5.45
N GLN A 148 -15.57 13.05 4.16
CA GLN A 148 -14.90 12.27 3.13
C GLN A 148 -14.10 13.18 2.22
N ILE A 149 -13.08 12.60 1.60
CA ILE A 149 -12.31 13.22 0.53
C ILE A 149 -12.48 12.33 -0.70
N SER A 150 -12.68 12.92 -1.87
CA SER A 150 -12.61 12.18 -3.13
C SER A 150 -11.23 11.54 -3.30
N ASP A 151 -11.08 10.70 -4.32
CA ASP A 151 -9.74 10.42 -4.81
C ASP A 151 -9.06 11.73 -5.27
N ILE A 152 -7.73 11.74 -5.24
CA ILE A 152 -6.94 12.83 -5.79
C ILE A 152 -6.73 12.59 -7.28
N GLN A 153 -7.20 13.53 -8.11
CA GLN A 153 -6.84 13.58 -9.52
C GLN A 153 -5.53 14.33 -9.66
N LEU A 154 -4.53 13.68 -10.25
CA LEU A 154 -3.27 14.30 -10.63
C LEU A 154 -3.39 14.93 -12.02
N CYS A 155 -2.94 16.17 -12.14
CA CYS A 155 -3.12 16.97 -13.35
C CYS A 155 -1.78 17.47 -13.89
N SER A 156 -1.67 17.50 -15.21
CA SER A 156 -0.58 18.19 -15.91
C SER A 156 -0.78 19.71 -15.88
N ASN A 157 -2.04 20.16 -15.85
CA ASN A 157 -2.42 21.56 -15.70
C ASN A 157 -3.84 21.71 -15.14
N ILE A 158 -4.12 22.84 -14.49
CA ILE A 158 -5.48 23.25 -14.14
C ILE A 158 -5.68 24.69 -14.60
N ILE A 159 -6.68 24.91 -15.45
CA ILE A 159 -7.06 26.23 -15.95
C ILE A 159 -8.29 26.69 -15.18
N ARG A 160 -8.21 27.90 -14.62
CA ARG A 160 -9.32 28.55 -13.89
C ARG A 160 -9.85 29.76 -14.65
N GLU A 161 -8.95 30.65 -15.04
CA GLU A 161 -9.27 31.77 -15.92
C GLU A 161 -9.37 31.26 -17.36
N ASP A 162 -10.43 31.63 -18.07
CA ASP A 162 -10.70 31.18 -19.44
C ASP A 162 -10.86 29.65 -19.62
N ALA A 163 -11.26 28.94 -18.56
CA ALA A 163 -11.59 27.52 -18.64
C ALA A 163 -12.70 27.30 -19.69
N ASN A 164 -12.47 26.40 -20.65
CA ASN A 164 -13.42 26.16 -21.73
C ASN A 164 -14.57 25.26 -21.25
N PRO A 165 -15.83 25.74 -21.17
CA PRO A 165 -16.95 24.94 -20.68
C PRO A 165 -17.29 23.73 -21.56
N ASN A 166 -16.83 23.73 -22.82
CA ASN A 166 -17.03 22.62 -23.76
C ASN A 166 -15.85 21.63 -23.76
N SER A 167 -14.81 21.88 -22.97
CA SER A 167 -13.70 20.94 -22.82
C SER A 167 -14.18 19.67 -22.13
N ILE A 168 -13.68 18.52 -22.57
CA ILE A 168 -13.94 17.24 -21.89
C ILE A 168 -13.34 17.19 -20.48
N TYR A 169 -12.46 18.12 -20.12
CA TYR A 169 -11.83 18.21 -18.80
C TYR A 169 -12.50 19.24 -17.87
N PHE A 170 -13.59 19.87 -18.34
CA PHE A 170 -14.27 20.92 -17.59
C PHE A 170 -15.16 20.36 -16.48
N LYS A 171 -14.89 20.76 -15.24
CA LYS A 171 -15.73 20.47 -14.07
C LYS A 171 -15.57 21.53 -12.99
N ASN A 172 -16.66 21.84 -12.28
CA ASN A 172 -16.68 22.82 -11.19
C ASN A 172 -16.00 24.16 -11.53
N SER A 173 -16.24 24.67 -12.75
CA SER A 173 -15.65 25.91 -13.29
C SER A 173 -14.12 25.87 -13.50
N LEU A 174 -13.54 24.67 -13.58
CA LEU A 174 -12.12 24.44 -13.84
C LEU A 174 -11.96 23.51 -15.04
N GLU A 175 -10.91 23.70 -15.81
CA GLU A 175 -10.46 22.70 -16.78
C GLU A 175 -9.27 21.92 -16.18
N THR A 176 -9.49 20.65 -15.87
CA THR A 176 -8.55 19.79 -15.12
C THR A 176 -7.87 18.79 -16.02
N ILE A 177 -6.79 19.20 -16.68
CA ILE A 177 -6.10 18.36 -17.67
C ILE A 177 -5.33 17.26 -16.94
N PRO A 178 -5.72 15.98 -17.06
CA PRO A 178 -5.17 14.92 -16.22
C PRO A 178 -3.72 14.59 -16.60
N ASN A 179 -3.02 13.93 -15.68
CA ASN A 179 -1.74 13.27 -15.91
C ASN A 179 -1.86 11.78 -15.54
N PRO A 180 -2.37 10.93 -16.46
CA PRO A 180 -2.64 9.51 -16.18
C PRO A 180 -1.39 8.70 -15.80
N GLN A 181 -0.21 9.12 -16.27
CA GLN A 181 1.04 8.44 -15.94
C GLN A 181 1.48 8.71 -14.50
N GLY A 182 1.01 9.81 -13.89
CA GLY A 182 1.49 10.27 -12.60
C GLY A 182 2.99 10.61 -12.61
N ILE A 183 3.59 10.92 -13.77
CA ILE A 183 5.02 11.23 -13.89
C ILE A 183 5.22 12.75 -14.01
N TYR A 184 6.10 13.27 -13.18
CA TYR A 184 6.53 14.67 -13.16
C TYR A 184 8.06 14.74 -13.21
N GLY A 185 8.67 15.91 -13.41
CA GLY A 185 10.13 15.98 -13.49
C GLY A 185 10.67 17.27 -14.10
N VAL A 186 11.84 17.18 -14.73
CA VAL A 186 12.52 18.34 -15.35
C VAL A 186 11.61 19.05 -16.36
N ASN A 187 10.88 18.28 -17.17
CA ASN A 187 9.98 18.80 -18.20
C ASN A 187 8.56 19.10 -17.68
N SER A 188 8.26 18.72 -16.44
CA SER A 188 6.98 18.98 -15.78
C SER A 188 7.25 19.31 -14.30
N PRO A 189 7.78 20.51 -14.01
CA PRO A 189 8.33 20.86 -12.70
C PRO A 189 7.28 21.21 -11.65
N VAL A 190 6.00 21.21 -12.04
CA VAL A 190 4.85 21.56 -11.20
C VAL A 190 3.83 20.44 -11.31
N MET A 191 3.45 19.90 -10.16
CA MET A 191 2.36 18.93 -10.05
C MET A 191 1.08 19.67 -9.67
N PHE A 192 0.04 19.55 -10.48
CA PHE A 192 -1.30 20.03 -10.14
C PHE A 192 -2.13 18.89 -9.58
N TYR A 193 -3.05 19.22 -8.69
CA TYR A 193 -3.99 18.24 -8.16
C TYR A 193 -5.38 18.84 -7.99
N TYR A 194 -6.40 18.00 -8.11
CA TYR A 194 -7.79 18.30 -7.90
C TYR A 194 -8.41 17.27 -6.94
N LEU A 195 -9.24 17.73 -6.02
CA LEU A 195 -10.04 16.89 -5.13
C LEU A 195 -11.29 17.63 -4.65
N GLU A 196 -12.22 16.87 -4.10
CA GLU A 196 -13.41 17.36 -3.43
C GLU A 196 -13.45 16.85 -2.00
N VAL A 197 -13.91 17.71 -1.10
CA VAL A 197 -14.14 17.39 0.29
C VAL A 197 -15.62 17.43 0.56
N TYR A 198 -16.18 16.34 1.09
CA TYR A 198 -17.60 16.22 1.40
C TYR A 198 -17.81 16.22 2.91
N ASN A 199 -18.74 17.05 3.37
CA ASN A 199 -19.26 16.96 4.72
C ASN A 199 -20.64 16.29 4.71
N ASN A 200 -20.70 15.08 5.27
CA ASN A 200 -21.96 14.36 5.48
C ASN A 200 -22.48 14.51 6.93
N LEU A 201 -21.85 15.33 7.78
CA LEU A 201 -22.24 15.52 9.18
C LEU A 201 -23.15 16.76 9.37
N ASN A 202 -24.06 16.66 10.33
CA ASN A 202 -24.87 17.78 10.83
C ASN A 202 -24.88 17.75 12.37
N PRO A 203 -24.39 18.79 13.08
CA PRO A 203 -23.90 20.07 12.59
C PRO A 203 -22.52 20.01 11.91
N LEU A 204 -22.20 21.07 11.16
CA LEU A 204 -20.90 21.26 10.52
C LEU A 204 -19.78 21.33 11.58
N PRO A 205 -18.75 20.47 11.52
CA PRO A 205 -17.58 20.60 12.37
C PRO A 205 -16.87 21.94 12.12
N SER A 206 -16.48 22.62 13.21
CA SER A 206 -15.76 23.88 13.16
C SER A 206 -14.25 23.66 13.31
N ASN A 207 -13.45 24.64 12.85
CA ASN A 207 -11.98 24.65 12.99
C ASN A 207 -11.26 23.46 12.35
N LEU A 208 -11.72 23.03 11.18
CA LEU A 208 -11.04 21.99 10.41
C LEU A 208 -9.86 22.55 9.63
N LYS A 209 -8.83 21.72 9.47
CA LYS A 209 -7.67 22.02 8.62
C LYS A 209 -7.49 20.94 7.57
N LEU A 210 -7.09 21.35 6.36
CA LEU A 210 -6.59 20.47 5.33
C LEU A 210 -5.06 20.54 5.33
N LYS A 211 -4.40 19.42 5.61
CA LYS A 211 -2.95 19.26 5.55
C LYS A 211 -2.56 18.51 4.29
N ARG A 212 -1.65 19.09 3.51
CA ARG A 212 -1.03 18.52 2.32
C ARG A 212 0.35 18.04 2.70
N VAL A 213 0.66 16.78 2.49
CA VAL A 213 1.98 16.24 2.78
C VAL A 213 2.45 15.42 1.59
N ILE A 214 3.69 15.62 1.14
CA ILE A 214 4.33 14.73 0.18
C ILE A 214 5.41 13.94 0.90
N TYR A 215 5.34 12.62 0.77
CA TYR A 215 6.33 11.68 1.29
C TYR A 215 7.20 11.12 0.17
N LYS A 216 8.46 10.83 0.49
CA LYS A 216 9.34 9.92 -0.26
C LYS A 216 10.02 9.00 0.74
N ASN A 217 9.80 7.69 0.65
CA ASN A 217 10.33 6.71 1.61
C ASN A 217 10.09 7.16 3.06
N GLU A 218 8.83 7.45 3.42
CA GLU A 218 8.40 7.96 4.74
C GLU A 218 8.93 9.36 5.15
N THR A 219 9.89 9.92 4.40
CA THR A 219 10.41 11.27 4.65
C THR A 219 9.48 12.32 4.06
N ILE A 220 9.10 13.31 4.86
CA ILE A 220 8.32 14.46 4.38
C ILE A 220 9.22 15.34 3.49
N LYS A 221 8.80 15.54 2.24
CA LYS A 221 9.48 16.39 1.25
C LYS A 221 8.76 17.71 1.05
N PHE A 222 7.48 17.77 1.42
CA PHE A 222 6.66 18.97 1.41
C PHE A 222 5.54 18.81 2.42
N SER A 223 5.24 19.90 3.15
CA SER A 223 4.08 19.97 4.03
C SER A 223 3.52 21.38 4.01
N ASP A 224 2.21 21.50 3.96
CA ASP A 224 1.47 22.75 4.01
C ASP A 224 0.07 22.50 4.61
N GLU A 225 -0.55 23.53 5.17
CA GLU A 225 -1.89 23.44 5.73
C GLU A 225 -2.74 24.68 5.44
N GLU A 226 -4.05 24.49 5.35
CA GLU A 226 -5.01 25.60 5.28
C GLU A 226 -6.24 25.30 6.14
N ASN A 227 -6.92 26.36 6.58
CA ASN A 227 -8.22 26.22 7.24
C ASN A 227 -9.29 25.81 6.22
N LEU A 228 -10.16 24.88 6.61
CA LEU A 228 -11.34 24.47 5.86
C LEU A 228 -12.58 25.13 6.43
N ASN A 229 -13.18 26.02 5.63
CA ASN A 229 -14.45 26.65 5.93
C ASN A 229 -15.49 26.15 4.94
N PHE A 230 -16.39 25.31 5.41
CA PHE A 230 -17.51 24.81 4.61
C PHE A 230 -18.60 25.86 4.55
N SER A 231 -18.91 26.36 3.34
CA SER A 231 -20.13 27.13 3.09
C SER A 231 -21.31 26.21 2.74
N ASN A 232 -21.03 25.03 2.18
CA ASN A 232 -21.97 24.00 1.76
C ASN A 232 -21.45 22.60 2.17
N ASN A 233 -22.21 21.54 1.88
CA ASN A 233 -21.82 20.15 2.16
C ASN A 233 -20.67 19.62 1.29
N ALA A 234 -20.13 20.42 0.37
CA ALA A 234 -18.99 20.06 -0.45
C ALA A 234 -18.06 21.27 -0.68
N LEU A 235 -16.75 21.01 -0.76
CA LEU A 235 -15.72 21.98 -1.11
C LEU A 235 -14.82 21.42 -2.22
N VAL A 236 -14.60 22.22 -3.24
CA VAL A 236 -13.63 21.90 -4.31
C VAL A 236 -12.27 22.46 -3.92
N LYS A 237 -11.23 21.63 -4.01
CA LYS A 237 -9.84 22.01 -3.77
C LYS A 237 -8.99 21.64 -4.97
N ALA A 238 -8.39 22.66 -5.56
CA ALA A 238 -7.41 22.54 -6.62
C ALA A 238 -6.17 23.33 -6.23
N GLY A 239 -4.99 22.77 -6.49
CA GLY A 239 -3.73 23.41 -6.14
C GLY A 239 -2.58 22.88 -6.96
N PHE A 240 -1.39 23.40 -6.67
CA PHE A 240 -0.16 22.98 -7.31
C PHE A 240 0.99 22.90 -6.30
N ILE A 241 1.94 22.02 -6.57
CA ILE A 241 3.15 21.84 -5.77
C ILE A 241 4.34 21.86 -6.72
N LYS A 242 5.33 22.71 -6.43
CA LYS A 242 6.57 22.78 -7.20
C LYS A 242 7.46 21.59 -6.80
N ILE A 243 7.70 20.69 -7.75
CA ILE A 243 8.50 19.46 -7.54
C ILE A 243 9.87 19.54 -8.22
N SER A 244 10.23 20.66 -8.83
CA SER A 244 11.54 20.88 -9.49
C SER A 244 12.79 20.55 -8.66
N LYS A 245 12.68 20.60 -7.32
CA LYS A 245 13.77 20.26 -6.38
C LYS A 245 13.72 18.83 -5.88
N PHE A 246 12.74 18.05 -6.30
CA PHE A 246 12.57 16.68 -5.86
C PHE A 246 13.48 15.78 -6.69
N SER A 247 14.19 14.88 -6.02
CA SER A 247 15.04 13.87 -6.66
C SER A 247 14.20 12.80 -7.35
N SER A 248 14.81 12.06 -8.28
CA SER A 248 14.11 10.95 -8.95
C SER A 248 13.58 9.92 -7.95
N GLY A 249 12.35 9.43 -8.13
CA GLY A 249 11.77 8.37 -7.32
C GLY A 249 10.26 8.47 -7.17
N THR A 250 9.69 7.53 -6.42
CA THR A 250 8.25 7.49 -6.13
C THR A 250 7.94 8.32 -4.88
N TYR A 251 6.90 9.14 -4.99
CA TYR A 251 6.40 9.99 -3.93
C TYR A 251 4.91 9.70 -3.70
N THR A 252 4.42 10.05 -2.51
CA THR A 252 3.00 9.96 -2.17
C THR A 252 2.51 11.33 -1.74
N LEU A 253 1.54 11.89 -2.47
CA LEU A 253 0.76 13.03 -1.99
C LEU A 253 -0.33 12.51 -1.05
N SER A 254 -0.39 13.04 0.17
CA SER A 254 -1.43 12.76 1.14
C SER A 254 -2.16 14.05 1.50
N ILE A 255 -3.48 13.98 1.47
CA ILE A 255 -4.39 15.04 1.85
C ILE A 255 -5.13 14.58 3.09
N ASN A 256 -4.93 15.28 4.19
CA ASN A 256 -5.47 14.94 5.50
C ASN A 256 -6.41 16.04 5.96
N ILE A 257 -7.60 15.67 6.40
CA ILE A 257 -8.49 16.58 7.12
C ILE A 257 -8.37 16.28 8.60
N VAL A 258 -8.01 17.29 9.38
CA VAL A 258 -7.87 17.19 10.82
C VAL A 258 -8.75 18.21 11.54
N ASP A 259 -9.12 17.90 12.78
CA ASP A 259 -9.79 18.85 13.67
C ASP A 259 -8.81 19.77 14.42
N SER A 260 -9.36 20.62 15.29
CA SER A 260 -8.58 21.53 16.14
C SER A 260 -7.59 20.84 17.10
N GLN A 261 -7.77 19.55 17.39
CA GLN A 261 -6.88 18.73 18.21
C GLN A 261 -5.89 17.93 17.36
N ASN A 262 -5.80 18.20 16.05
CA ASN A 262 -5.04 17.43 15.06
C ASN A 262 -5.49 15.98 14.88
N LYS A 263 -6.69 15.60 15.33
CA LYS A 263 -7.22 14.26 15.08
C LYS A 263 -7.58 14.10 13.61
N LEU A 264 -7.10 13.03 12.98
CA LEU A 264 -7.40 12.70 11.59
C LEU A 264 -8.88 12.31 11.44
N LEU A 265 -9.59 13.01 10.57
CA LEU A 265 -11.01 12.77 10.26
C LEU A 265 -11.19 12.06 8.91
N ALA A 266 -10.39 12.45 7.91
CA ALA A 266 -10.40 11.86 6.59
C ALA A 266 -9.02 11.97 5.92
N ASN A 267 -8.71 11.01 5.06
CA ASN A 267 -7.47 10.96 4.31
C ASN A 267 -7.77 10.52 2.86
N SER A 268 -7.06 11.11 1.91
CA SER A 268 -6.92 10.59 0.56
C SER A 268 -5.45 10.68 0.17
N SER A 269 -4.95 9.72 -0.59
CA SER A 269 -3.55 9.69 -0.99
C SER A 269 -3.38 9.19 -2.42
N LYS A 270 -2.29 9.63 -3.06
CA LYS A 270 -1.97 9.30 -4.44
C LYS A 270 -0.47 9.23 -4.66
N LYS A 271 -0.02 8.14 -5.25
CA LYS A 271 1.37 7.97 -5.67
C LYS A 271 1.63 8.69 -6.98
N PHE A 272 2.83 9.24 -7.11
CA PHE A 272 3.34 9.82 -8.36
C PHE A 272 4.85 9.62 -8.41
N TYR A 273 5.42 9.64 -9.61
CA TYR A 273 6.84 9.48 -9.83
C TYR A 273 7.45 10.81 -10.26
N VAL A 274 8.61 11.16 -9.70
CA VAL A 274 9.43 12.27 -10.18
C VAL A 274 10.61 11.69 -10.94
N PHE A 275 10.84 12.17 -12.16
CA PHE A 275 12.05 11.92 -12.94
C PHE A 275 12.88 13.20 -13.03
N ASN A 276 13.90 13.30 -12.20
CA ASN A 276 14.77 14.47 -12.13
C ASN A 276 16.24 14.05 -11.95
N PRO A 277 16.92 13.67 -13.04
CA PRO A 277 18.31 13.19 -12.98
C PRO A 277 19.31 14.27 -12.54
N ASN A 278 18.92 15.55 -12.58
CA ASN A 278 19.78 16.67 -12.22
C ASN A 278 19.81 16.92 -10.70
N VAL A 279 18.78 16.48 -9.99
CA VAL A 279 18.75 16.53 -8.53
C VAL A 279 19.30 15.20 -8.03
N LYS A 280 20.61 15.21 -7.75
CA LYS A 280 21.19 14.15 -6.93
C LYS A 280 20.51 14.20 -5.58
N GLU A 281 20.08 13.06 -5.07
CA GLU A 281 19.88 12.97 -3.63
C GLU A 281 21.22 13.33 -3.02
N GLU A 282 21.22 14.32 -2.12
CA GLU A 282 22.32 14.36 -1.18
C GLU A 282 22.33 12.97 -0.55
N GLU A 283 23.38 12.18 -0.84
CA GLU A 283 23.82 11.11 0.06
C GLU A 283 24.31 11.79 1.34
N ASN A 284 23.39 12.49 1.99
CA ASN A 284 23.49 12.78 3.38
C ASN A 284 23.36 11.39 4.01
N ASN A 285 24.51 10.82 4.36
CA ASN A 285 24.68 9.87 5.46
C ASN A 285 24.27 10.48 6.82
N ALA A 286 23.26 11.35 6.78
CA ALA A 286 22.59 12.13 7.82
C ALA A 286 21.05 12.15 7.60
N ILE A 287 20.49 11.45 6.60
CA ILE A 287 19.04 11.31 6.36
C ILE A 287 18.50 10.14 7.18
N ALA A 288 18.48 10.32 8.49
CA ALA A 288 17.60 9.57 9.40
C ALA A 288 16.76 10.52 10.27
N ASN A 289 16.84 11.83 10.04
CA ASN A 289 16.14 12.85 10.80
C ASN A 289 15.33 13.70 9.81
N LEU A 290 14.01 13.84 10.01
CA LEU A 290 13.08 14.81 9.35
C LEU A 290 12.03 14.27 8.34
N GLY A 291 11.72 12.98 8.33
CA GLY A 291 10.32 12.59 8.46
C GLY A 291 10.19 12.19 9.91
N GLY A 292 9.19 12.65 10.66
CA GLY A 292 9.03 12.21 12.05
C GLY A 292 8.86 10.70 12.06
N ASN A 293 9.97 9.99 12.11
CA ASN A 293 10.08 8.62 12.52
C ASN A 293 9.36 8.62 13.88
N GLU A 294 8.43 7.71 14.11
CA GLU A 294 7.75 7.66 15.42
C GLU A 294 8.76 7.61 16.58
N PHE A 295 9.96 7.06 16.32
CA PHE A 295 11.09 7.03 17.24
C PHE A 295 11.80 8.39 17.41
N ASP A 296 11.67 9.37 16.51
CA ASP A 296 12.34 10.68 16.61
C ASP A 296 11.89 11.49 17.82
N LEU A 297 10.65 11.27 18.27
CA LEU A 297 10.08 11.93 19.43
C LEU A 297 10.29 11.15 20.73
N MET A 298 10.73 9.89 20.63
CA MET A 298 10.84 9.01 21.79
C MET A 298 12.01 9.38 22.67
N ASP A 299 11.81 9.50 23.97
CA ASP A 299 12.93 9.62 24.89
C ASP A 299 13.72 8.29 25.01
N GLU A 300 14.76 8.28 25.83
CA GLU A 300 15.63 7.11 25.99
C GLU A 300 14.89 5.90 26.60
N GLU A 301 13.99 6.15 27.55
CA GLU A 301 13.21 5.10 28.21
C GLU A 301 12.21 4.49 27.22
N GLU A 302 11.54 5.32 26.43
CA GLU A 302 10.63 4.87 25.38
C GLU A 302 11.38 4.04 24.33
N CYS A 303 12.59 4.45 23.92
CA CYS A 303 13.43 3.69 22.99
C CYS A 303 13.79 2.31 23.56
N ASP A 304 14.26 2.28 24.81
CA ASP A 304 14.69 1.04 25.46
C ASP A 304 13.52 0.10 25.69
N TYR A 305 12.37 0.61 26.12
CA TYR A 305 11.14 -0.17 26.22
C TYR A 305 10.75 -0.76 24.86
N THR A 306 10.76 0.07 23.81
CA THR A 306 10.37 -0.33 22.48
C THR A 306 11.31 -1.40 21.91
N PHE A 307 12.61 -1.30 22.17
CA PHE A 307 13.54 -2.36 21.80
C PHE A 307 13.33 -3.62 22.64
N ASP A 308 13.11 -3.49 23.96
CA ASP A 308 12.92 -4.63 24.87
C ASP A 308 11.72 -5.49 24.46
N VAL A 309 10.57 -4.86 24.19
CA VAL A 309 9.38 -5.59 23.72
C VAL A 309 9.59 -6.22 22.34
N SER A 310 10.47 -5.67 21.51
CA SER A 310 10.79 -6.15 20.16
C SER A 310 11.94 -7.16 20.12
N ARG A 311 12.64 -7.36 21.24
CA ARG A 311 13.90 -8.11 21.32
C ARG A 311 13.75 -9.56 20.87
N PHE A 312 12.57 -10.15 21.01
CA PHE A 312 12.29 -11.54 20.62
C PHE A 312 12.45 -11.80 19.12
N ILE A 313 12.26 -10.78 18.28
CA ILE A 313 12.40 -10.89 16.82
C ILE A 313 13.74 -10.31 16.32
N ALA A 314 14.63 -9.93 17.23
CA ALA A 314 15.96 -9.41 16.91
C ALA A 314 17.00 -10.54 16.78
N ALA A 315 17.91 -10.41 15.82
CA ALA A 315 19.06 -11.28 15.70
C ALA A 315 20.12 -10.94 16.77
N LYS A 316 20.96 -11.90 17.16
CA LYS A 316 22.02 -11.68 18.17
C LYS A 316 22.91 -10.45 17.87
N PRO A 317 23.39 -10.21 16.63
CA PRO A 317 24.15 -9.00 16.32
C PRO A 317 23.35 -7.70 16.44
N GLU A 318 22.03 -7.73 16.24
CA GLU A 318 21.18 -6.56 16.42
C GLU A 318 21.00 -6.23 17.92
N ILE A 319 20.87 -7.26 18.76
CA ILE A 319 20.84 -7.12 20.23
C ILE A 319 22.16 -6.53 20.72
N ASP A 320 23.29 -7.12 20.31
CA ASP A 320 24.62 -6.66 20.70
C ASP A 320 24.87 -5.23 20.23
N LEU A 321 24.40 -4.87 19.03
CA LEU A 321 24.51 -3.52 18.51
C LEU A 321 23.73 -2.54 19.40
N TYR A 322 22.45 -2.81 19.69
CA TYR A 322 21.61 -1.91 20.47
C TYR A 322 22.13 -1.71 21.90
N GLU A 323 22.59 -2.77 22.57
CA GLU A 323 23.12 -2.70 23.94
C GLU A 323 24.39 -1.85 24.05
N ASN A 324 25.12 -1.65 22.95
CA ASN A 324 26.30 -0.78 22.90
C ASN A 324 25.97 0.68 22.50
N LEU A 325 24.71 1.01 22.19
CA LEU A 325 24.31 2.38 21.85
C LEU A 325 24.10 3.20 23.12
N THR A 326 24.88 4.27 23.28
CA THR A 326 24.79 5.19 24.43
C THR A 326 24.16 6.54 24.07
N GLN A 327 23.91 6.81 22.79
CA GLN A 327 23.34 8.06 22.30
C GLN A 327 21.88 7.85 21.91
N LEU A 328 21.00 8.73 22.37
CA LEU A 328 19.56 8.67 22.10
C LEU A 328 19.27 8.65 20.59
N GLU A 329 19.90 9.52 19.82
CA GLU A 329 19.75 9.57 18.37
C GLU A 329 20.16 8.26 17.69
N ALA A 330 21.17 7.57 18.23
CA ALA A 330 21.59 6.28 17.72
C ALA A 330 20.57 5.17 18.03
N LYS A 331 19.98 5.17 19.23
CA LYS A 331 18.90 4.25 19.61
C LYS A 331 17.66 4.46 18.74
N ARG A 332 17.22 5.71 18.54
CA ARG A 332 16.10 6.07 17.66
C ARG A 332 16.33 5.63 16.21
N LYS A 333 17.54 5.87 15.70
CA LYS A 333 17.94 5.43 14.36
C LYS A 333 17.94 3.91 14.23
N PHE A 334 18.46 3.21 15.24
CA PHE A 334 18.45 1.76 15.27
C PHE A 334 17.02 1.24 15.17
N LEU A 335 16.09 1.74 15.99
CA LEU A 335 14.68 1.30 15.99
C LEU A 335 14.01 1.52 14.63
N SER A 336 14.28 2.67 14.00
CA SER A 336 13.82 2.96 12.64
C SER A 336 14.29 1.91 11.64
N ASP A 337 15.61 1.66 11.63
CA ASP A 337 16.23 0.72 10.70
C ASP A 337 15.81 -0.73 11.00
N PHE A 338 15.63 -1.07 12.28
CA PHE A 338 15.21 -2.38 12.78
C PHE A 338 13.82 -2.76 12.27
N TRP A 339 12.87 -1.83 12.39
CA TRP A 339 11.50 -2.05 11.93
C TRP A 339 11.39 -1.97 10.42
N ARG A 340 12.03 -0.99 9.77
CA ARG A 340 12.03 -0.86 8.29
C ARG A 340 12.49 -2.15 7.59
N LYS A 341 13.50 -2.84 8.12
CA LYS A 341 13.98 -4.13 7.57
C LYS A 341 12.93 -5.25 7.62
N ARG A 342 11.96 -5.14 8.52
CA ARG A 342 10.93 -6.16 8.79
C ARG A 342 9.57 -5.81 8.18
N ASP A 343 9.53 -4.75 7.37
CA ASP A 343 8.32 -4.39 6.64
C ASP A 343 8.01 -5.44 5.56
N SER A 344 6.85 -6.07 5.69
CA SER A 344 6.37 -7.14 4.81
C SER A 344 5.89 -6.63 3.45
N ASP A 345 5.51 -5.36 3.36
CA ASP A 345 5.10 -4.74 2.10
C ASP A 345 5.55 -3.28 2.05
N GLN A 346 6.74 -3.06 1.49
CA GLN A 346 7.31 -1.71 1.32
C GLN A 346 6.47 -0.80 0.39
N ASN A 347 5.35 -1.29 -0.16
CA ASN A 347 4.39 -0.49 -0.93
C ASN A 347 3.35 0.21 -0.06
N THR A 348 3.22 -0.12 1.23
CA THR A 348 2.29 0.52 2.15
C THR A 348 2.98 1.65 2.93
N VAL A 349 2.19 2.51 3.58
CA VAL A 349 2.69 3.67 4.33
C VAL A 349 3.05 3.30 5.78
N SER A 350 2.51 2.20 6.26
CA SER A 350 2.70 1.74 7.63
C SER A 350 3.26 0.35 7.56
N ASN A 351 4.35 0.09 8.28
CA ASN A 351 4.90 -1.25 8.41
C ASN A 351 3.83 -2.20 9.01
N GLU A 352 3.20 -3.04 8.18
CA GLU A 352 2.13 -3.95 8.59
C GLU A 352 2.62 -4.96 9.62
N TYR A 353 3.87 -5.40 9.47
CA TYR A 353 4.47 -6.36 10.38
C TYR A 353 4.60 -5.75 11.78
N LYS A 354 5.08 -4.50 11.87
CA LYS A 354 5.14 -3.72 13.10
C LYS A 354 3.75 -3.53 13.71
N ILE A 355 2.76 -3.09 12.92
CA ILE A 355 1.38 -2.91 13.43
C ILE A 355 0.87 -4.20 14.07
N LYS A 356 0.93 -5.32 13.34
CA LYS A 356 0.49 -6.62 13.85
C LYS A 356 1.31 -7.08 15.06
N TYR A 357 2.59 -6.73 15.13
CA TYR A 357 3.43 -7.03 16.27
C TYR A 357 2.99 -6.26 17.53
N PHE A 358 2.70 -4.97 17.41
CA PHE A 358 2.21 -4.18 18.53
C PHE A 358 0.77 -4.56 18.93
N GLU A 359 -0.08 -4.97 17.98
CA GLU A 359 -1.39 -5.59 18.30
C GLU A 359 -1.23 -6.88 19.13
N ARG A 360 -0.23 -7.71 18.81
CA ARG A 360 0.12 -8.91 19.59
C ARG A 360 0.67 -8.54 20.97
N LEU A 361 1.47 -7.48 21.08
CA LEU A 361 1.99 -6.97 22.34
C LEU A 361 0.86 -6.52 23.27
N ASP A 362 -0.07 -5.71 22.75
CA ASP A 362 -1.23 -5.23 23.50
C ASP A 362 -2.10 -6.41 23.97
N PHE A 363 -2.31 -7.40 23.09
CA PHE A 363 -3.02 -8.63 23.45
C PHE A 363 -2.29 -9.40 24.56
N ALA A 364 -0.97 -9.61 24.43
CA ALA A 364 -0.19 -10.33 25.42
C ALA A 364 -0.24 -9.65 26.80
N ASN A 365 -0.06 -8.32 26.82
CA ASN A 365 -0.11 -7.53 28.05
C ASN A 365 -1.49 -7.55 28.69
N SER A 366 -2.56 -7.47 27.90
CA SER A 366 -3.94 -7.45 28.41
C SER A 366 -4.40 -8.81 28.94
N ASN A 367 -3.89 -9.93 28.40
CA ASN A 367 -4.40 -11.27 28.69
C ASN A 367 -3.49 -12.09 29.62
N PHE A 368 -2.19 -11.82 29.63
CA PHE A 368 -1.22 -12.64 30.38
C PHE A 368 -0.44 -11.85 31.44
N GLY A 369 -0.57 -10.52 31.45
CA GLY A 369 0.07 -9.69 32.46
C GLY A 369 -0.50 -9.90 33.86
N ASN A 370 0.33 -9.74 34.87
CA ASN A 370 -0.07 -9.70 36.27
C ASN A 370 0.67 -8.58 37.01
N LYS A 371 0.38 -8.40 38.32
CA LYS A 371 0.94 -7.31 39.13
C LYS A 371 2.48 -7.29 39.17
N PHE A 372 3.14 -8.42 38.93
CA PHE A 372 4.58 -8.58 39.06
C PHE A 372 5.31 -8.81 37.73
N LYS A 373 4.58 -9.06 36.64
CA LYS A 373 5.15 -9.45 35.35
C LYS A 373 4.27 -8.98 34.19
N ASP A 374 4.85 -8.18 33.30
CA ASP A 374 4.19 -7.76 32.06
C ASP A 374 3.85 -8.97 31.19
N GLY A 375 2.74 -8.91 30.47
CA GLY A 375 2.27 -10.05 29.70
C GLY A 375 3.24 -10.51 28.61
N TYR A 376 3.95 -9.59 27.95
CA TYR A 376 4.98 -9.93 26.96
C TYR A 376 6.18 -10.69 27.53
N LYS A 377 6.43 -10.58 28.84
CA LYS A 377 7.50 -11.32 29.54
C LYS A 377 7.08 -12.73 29.95
N THR A 378 5.80 -13.09 29.81
CA THR A 378 5.32 -14.45 30.03
C THR A 378 5.63 -15.34 28.84
N ASP A 379 5.73 -16.65 29.05
CA ASP A 379 5.99 -17.58 27.94
C ASP A 379 4.84 -17.58 26.93
N ARG A 380 3.60 -17.46 27.40
CA ARG A 380 2.43 -17.28 26.54
C ARG A 380 2.52 -16.00 25.71
N GLY A 381 2.90 -14.88 26.33
CA GLY A 381 3.10 -13.62 25.62
C GLY A 381 4.21 -13.69 24.58
N ARG A 382 5.36 -14.28 24.92
CA ARG A 382 6.47 -14.51 23.99
C ARG A 382 6.05 -15.35 22.78
N VAL A 383 5.31 -16.43 23.00
CA VAL A 383 4.79 -17.28 21.91
C VAL A 383 3.83 -16.49 21.02
N ILE A 384 2.93 -15.68 21.59
CA ILE A 384 2.06 -14.78 20.80
C ILE A 384 2.87 -13.78 19.95
N LEU A 385 3.90 -13.16 20.53
CA LEU A 385 4.73 -12.19 19.80
C LEU A 385 5.44 -12.83 18.60
N LEU A 386 6.03 -14.03 18.80
CA LEU A 386 6.78 -14.74 17.77
C LEU A 386 5.90 -15.38 16.70
N TYR A 387 4.80 -16.00 17.10
CA TYR A 387 4.03 -16.91 16.23
C TYR A 387 2.61 -16.42 15.92
N GLY A 388 2.12 -15.38 16.60
CA GLY A 388 0.74 -14.89 16.45
C GLY A 388 -0.25 -15.64 17.35
N GLN A 389 -1.55 -15.53 17.06
CA GLN A 389 -2.57 -16.26 17.81
C GLN A 389 -2.62 -17.73 17.39
N PRO A 390 -2.83 -18.67 18.33
CA PRO A 390 -3.05 -20.08 18.00
C PRO A 390 -4.39 -20.29 17.30
N ASP A 391 -4.46 -21.31 16.45
CA ASP A 391 -5.69 -21.71 15.76
C ASP A 391 -6.69 -22.36 16.73
N ARG A 392 -6.18 -23.06 17.76
CA ARG A 392 -6.98 -23.67 18.83
C ARG A 392 -6.26 -23.59 20.18
N ILE A 393 -7.03 -23.39 21.25
CA ILE A 393 -6.57 -23.47 22.64
C ILE A 393 -7.45 -24.47 23.38
N ASP A 394 -6.84 -25.50 23.97
CA ASP A 394 -7.49 -26.40 24.93
C ASP A 394 -7.05 -26.00 26.34
N LYS A 395 -8.01 -25.78 27.25
CA LYS A 395 -7.75 -25.35 28.63
C LYS A 395 -8.19 -26.39 29.64
N PHE A 396 -7.36 -26.61 30.65
CA PHE A 396 -7.57 -27.61 31.69
C PHE A 396 -7.38 -26.92 33.05
N GLU A 397 -8.45 -26.36 33.62
CA GLU A 397 -8.37 -25.46 34.79
C GLU A 397 -8.86 -26.10 36.11
N ASN A 398 -9.37 -27.33 36.09
CA ASN A 398 -10.07 -27.94 37.25
C ASN A 398 -9.84 -29.46 37.39
N GLU A 399 -8.60 -29.92 37.26
CA GLU A 399 -8.28 -31.34 37.52
C GLU A 399 -7.81 -31.56 38.97
N SER A 400 -8.34 -32.59 39.62
CA SER A 400 -8.07 -32.85 41.05
C SER A 400 -6.64 -33.31 41.33
N THR A 401 -5.91 -33.73 40.30
CA THR A 401 -4.59 -34.36 40.42
C THR A 401 -3.51 -33.64 39.62
N ILE A 402 -3.88 -32.63 38.83
CA ILE A 402 -3.00 -31.93 37.88
C ILE A 402 -3.24 -30.42 38.00
N LYS A 403 -2.16 -29.64 38.09
CA LYS A 403 -2.23 -28.17 38.10
C LYS A 403 -2.70 -27.63 36.74
N PRO A 404 -3.32 -26.43 36.69
CA PRO A 404 -3.87 -25.89 35.45
C PRO A 404 -2.87 -25.81 34.30
N TYR A 405 -3.31 -26.18 33.10
CA TYR A 405 -2.48 -26.11 31.89
C TYR A 405 -3.31 -25.80 30.63
N GLU A 406 -2.63 -25.32 29.60
CA GLU A 406 -3.18 -25.00 28.29
C GLU A 406 -2.37 -25.65 27.17
N ILE A 407 -3.04 -26.11 26.12
CA ILE A 407 -2.39 -26.58 24.88
C ILE A 407 -2.83 -25.67 23.74
N TRP A 408 -1.85 -25.06 23.09
CA TRP A 408 -2.06 -24.18 21.95
C TRP A 408 -1.62 -24.87 20.67
N TYR A 409 -2.47 -24.89 19.66
CA TYR A 409 -2.21 -25.53 18.37
C TYR A 409 -2.04 -24.48 17.27
N TYR A 410 -1.05 -24.69 16.41
CA TYR A 410 -0.81 -23.92 15.20
C TYR A 410 -0.73 -24.88 14.01
N ASP A 411 -1.70 -24.80 13.11
CA ASP A 411 -1.85 -25.76 12.01
C ASP A 411 -0.90 -25.44 10.84
N THR A 412 -0.50 -24.17 10.72
CA THR A 412 0.28 -23.66 9.58
C THR A 412 1.80 -23.61 9.81
N ILE A 413 2.25 -23.68 11.07
CA ILE A 413 3.67 -23.62 11.42
C ILE A 413 4.23 -25.05 11.34
N GLU A 414 5.25 -25.25 10.51
CA GLU A 414 5.97 -26.54 10.36
C GLU A 414 5.07 -27.75 10.06
N GLY A 415 3.88 -27.53 9.46
CA GLY A 415 2.91 -28.57 9.16
C GLY A 415 2.05 -29.02 10.36
N GLY A 416 2.07 -28.26 11.46
CA GLY A 416 1.31 -28.51 12.68
C GLY A 416 2.22 -28.59 13.90
N VAL A 417 2.12 -27.62 14.82
CA VAL A 417 2.87 -27.63 16.08
C VAL A 417 1.97 -27.33 17.27
N GLN A 418 2.42 -27.77 18.45
CA GLN A 418 1.76 -27.50 19.72
C GLN A 418 2.71 -26.85 20.72
N PHE A 419 2.16 -26.02 21.58
CA PHE A 419 2.82 -25.42 22.75
C PHE A 419 1.99 -25.75 23.98
N ILE A 420 2.63 -26.31 25.01
CA ILE A 420 1.99 -26.75 26.24
C ILE A 420 2.48 -25.87 27.38
N PHE A 421 1.57 -25.13 27.99
CA PHE A 421 1.85 -24.21 29.09
C PHE A 421 1.21 -24.73 30.38
N GLY A 422 1.86 -24.61 31.53
CA GLY A 422 1.27 -25.06 32.79
C GLY A 422 1.73 -24.27 34.01
N ASP A 423 0.88 -24.24 35.03
CA ASP A 423 1.14 -23.54 36.28
C ASP A 423 2.00 -24.41 37.19
N THR A 424 3.30 -24.14 37.24
CA THR A 424 4.23 -24.93 38.06
C THR A 424 4.24 -24.45 39.51
N MET A 425 3.88 -23.19 39.77
CA MET A 425 4.01 -22.53 41.06
C MET A 425 2.67 -22.26 41.78
N GLY A 426 1.53 -22.48 41.12
CA GLY A 426 0.19 -22.24 41.67
C GLY A 426 -0.19 -20.76 41.71
N ILE A 427 0.43 -19.92 40.88
CA ILE A 427 0.22 -18.46 40.85
C ILE A 427 -0.41 -17.97 39.54
N SER A 428 -0.92 -18.89 38.72
CA SER A 428 -1.58 -18.62 37.43
C SER A 428 -0.68 -17.98 36.36
N ASP A 429 0.65 -18.05 36.52
CA ASP A 429 1.63 -17.78 35.45
C ASP A 429 1.98 -19.10 34.76
N LEU A 430 1.39 -19.36 33.59
CA LEU A 430 1.64 -20.59 32.83
C LEU A 430 2.96 -20.50 32.06
N GLU A 431 3.93 -21.32 32.46
CA GLU A 431 5.25 -21.45 31.83
C GLU A 431 5.18 -22.44 30.66
N LEU A 432 5.99 -22.23 29.61
CA LEU A 432 6.11 -23.19 28.51
C LEU A 432 6.83 -24.45 29.01
N LEU A 433 6.08 -25.55 29.08
CA LEU A 433 6.59 -26.83 29.56
C LEU A 433 7.11 -27.69 28.43
N HIS A 434 6.46 -27.65 27.25
CA HIS A 434 6.80 -28.43 26.07
C HIS A 434 6.34 -27.76 24.78
N SER A 435 7.11 -27.92 23.70
CA SER A 435 6.69 -27.58 22.35
C SER A 435 7.22 -28.61 21.33
N THR A 436 6.44 -28.83 20.27
CA THR A 436 6.89 -29.59 19.10
C THR A 436 7.55 -28.72 18.03
N LYS A 437 7.50 -27.39 18.17
CA LYS A 437 8.09 -26.44 17.22
C LYS A 437 9.61 -26.46 17.30
N ILE A 438 10.30 -26.53 16.16
CA ILE A 438 11.75 -26.64 16.12
C ILE A 438 12.39 -25.38 16.74
N GLY A 439 13.37 -25.60 17.61
CA GLY A 439 14.10 -24.54 18.33
C GLY A 439 13.43 -24.03 19.61
N GLU A 440 12.29 -24.59 20.00
CA GLU A 440 11.66 -24.35 21.31
C GLU A 440 11.98 -25.44 22.33
N ILE A 441 11.59 -25.23 23.58
CA ILE A 441 11.79 -26.20 24.67
C ILE A 441 11.04 -27.50 24.35
N ARG A 442 11.77 -28.61 24.27
CA ARG A 442 11.20 -29.95 24.10
C ARG A 442 11.41 -30.78 25.37
N ASN A 443 10.31 -31.07 26.06
CA ASN A 443 10.31 -31.91 27.26
C ASN A 443 9.12 -32.87 27.19
N GLU A 444 9.34 -34.13 26.84
CA GLU A 444 8.27 -35.13 26.73
C GLU A 444 7.65 -35.49 28.10
N SER A 445 8.39 -35.26 29.19
CA SER A 445 7.96 -35.50 30.58
C SER A 445 7.37 -34.25 31.25
N TRP A 446 6.76 -33.35 30.48
CA TRP A 446 6.22 -32.08 31.01
C TRP A 446 5.11 -32.29 32.05
N GLY A 447 4.35 -33.38 31.95
CA GLY A 447 3.26 -33.72 32.88
C GLY A 447 3.74 -33.85 34.33
N ASP A 448 4.97 -34.30 34.55
CA ASP A 448 5.56 -34.41 35.89
C ASP A 448 5.69 -33.04 36.57
N ARG A 449 5.85 -31.95 35.79
CA ARG A 449 6.00 -30.59 36.33
C ARG A 449 4.69 -30.01 36.89
N ILE A 450 3.55 -30.58 36.52
CA ILE A 450 2.22 -30.12 36.93
C ILE A 450 1.44 -31.20 37.70
N SER A 451 2.01 -32.38 37.90
CA SER A 451 1.46 -33.38 38.81
C SER A 451 1.42 -32.83 40.24
N ILE A 452 0.32 -33.07 40.95
CA ILE A 452 0.19 -32.74 42.37
C ILE A 452 0.78 -33.87 43.25
N TYR A 453 1.00 -35.06 42.69
CA TYR A 453 1.65 -36.18 43.37
C TYR A 453 3.14 -36.25 43.01
N ASP A 454 3.97 -36.40 44.04
CA ASP A 454 5.42 -36.56 43.91
C ASP A 454 5.71 -37.91 43.21
N THR A 455 6.29 -37.87 42.01
CA THR A 455 6.68 -39.06 41.24
C THR A 455 7.99 -39.68 41.75
N ASN A 456 8.55 -39.20 42.85
CA ASN A 456 9.65 -39.86 43.56
C ASN A 456 9.13 -40.69 44.75
N GLN A 457 8.62 -41.90 44.45
CA GLN A 457 8.75 -43.07 45.32
C GLN A 457 9.22 -44.28 44.53
#